data_AF-A0A0K1E1U7-F1
#
_entry.id   AF-A0A0K1E1U7-F1
#
_cell.length_a   1.000
_cell.length_b   1.000
_cell.length_c   1.000
_cell.angle_alpha   90.00
_cell.angle_beta   90.00
_cell.angle_gamma   90.00
#
_symmetry.space_group_name_H-M   'P 1'
#
loop_
_entity.id
_entity.type
_entity.pdbx_description
1 polymer ?
#
loop_
_entity_poly.entity_id
_entity_poly.type
_entity_poly.pdbx_seq_one_letter_code
_entity_poly.pdbx_strand_id
1 'polypeptide(L)'
;MSAEYYFINNYLEYLRSYEYVDEGNKEICVDIFRNSLKITGHITRATAVAWGSVCTYAARLLSTLGVRASLIRENIPGKGSDAHKVLALATLELAKHMRNGNEDIPPKMEDILKIAIEKAEGYIDEITKETYNNSLLMLNNFAKLYKNISTTMNLNNNIKFYVELQLLDYETHIWGTPDVIIEDPDTKKAIVIDWKTTGNTPNQREKYQLYAYAILEALRLGYKPSEVFTAIAPDNLDQTKIYYAIIRPNGIYSDHPLMPLSVRSKVDIGELRKRLRHVVDIAIYMASLLVDFGTLCCGDGLKYYDLQEQCKVRLGSGEYNALRLTPPGMSRGNPVKQNFWQCKICPFSSENSKLDECRFYFGSKEKDLIDRLMWKFRGIVYRERESALVPYRVLYEIGKKVGGMKTLLKDLKEGVWYQVSVTNGDFNVRRHKKTSPHTQRYKHRCSVIEVDFEEIDFNREIRVGVYMVKPIGKEALLLLRDYLPCETPTTKEVIPIYGLRERQPVIIALPDEHVYTPTLGMVLTAKVEQVLLKGEEIYGHECPGVCAVVTPISANLRFPFRIFEEYRKLYGINEVFVSEVGSDLTHIDLATINSLHMMLKKAKIEDMTQEDAEQIRKTVEQAWREVLTAS
;
A
#
# COMPACT_ATOMS: atom_id res chain seq x y z
N MET A 1 -17.67 -20.63 11.83
CA MET A 1 -16.50 -19.82 11.43
C MET A 1 -17.00 -18.71 10.52
N SER A 2 -16.84 -17.45 10.88
CA SER A 2 -17.27 -16.33 10.03
C SER A 2 -16.42 -16.29 8.75
N ALA A 3 -17.05 -15.95 7.62
CA ALA A 3 -16.39 -15.83 6.32
C ALA A 3 -15.47 -14.59 6.21
N GLU A 4 -15.44 -13.75 7.24
CA GLU A 4 -14.57 -12.60 7.35
C GLU A 4 -13.16 -13.08 7.76
N TYR A 5 -12.13 -12.65 7.03
CA TYR A 5 -10.70 -13.02 7.23
C TYR A 5 -10.29 -14.41 6.71
N TYR A 6 -10.74 -14.77 5.51
CA TYR A 6 -10.34 -16.03 4.83
C TYR A 6 -8.81 -16.22 4.70
N PHE A 7 -8.08 -15.13 4.40
CA PHE A 7 -6.65 -15.20 4.11
C PHE A 7 -5.77 -15.54 5.32
N ILE A 8 -6.13 -15.07 6.52
CA ILE A 8 -5.32 -15.30 7.72
C ILE A 8 -5.38 -16.75 8.20
N ASN A 9 -6.44 -17.50 7.87
CA ASN A 9 -6.69 -18.83 8.41
C ASN A 9 -5.54 -19.81 8.17
N ASN A 10 -4.93 -19.81 6.98
CA ASN A 10 -3.78 -20.68 6.71
C ASN A 10 -2.59 -20.32 7.60
N TYR A 11 -2.41 -19.02 7.87
CA TYR A 11 -1.35 -18.55 8.74
C TYR A 11 -1.57 -18.99 10.19
N LEU A 12 -2.82 -18.95 10.66
CA LEU A 12 -3.18 -19.43 12.00
C LEU A 12 -2.87 -20.93 12.16
N GLU A 13 -3.07 -21.74 11.11
CA GLU A 13 -2.67 -23.16 11.14
C GLU A 13 -1.15 -23.35 11.31
N TYR A 14 -0.33 -22.48 10.70
CA TYR A 14 1.12 -22.51 10.96
C TYR A 14 1.44 -22.19 12.42
N LEU A 15 0.77 -21.19 13.01
CA LEU A 15 0.96 -20.85 14.42
C LEU A 15 0.53 -21.98 15.36
N ARG A 16 -0.54 -22.70 15.03
CA ARG A 16 -1.01 -23.87 15.79
C ARG A 16 -0.07 -25.08 15.67
N SER A 17 0.66 -25.17 14.57
CA SER A 17 1.56 -26.30 14.30
C SER A 17 2.84 -26.31 15.14
N TYR A 18 3.16 -25.20 15.81
CA TYR A 18 4.32 -25.14 16.71
C TYR A 18 4.07 -25.88 18.02
N GLU A 19 5.16 -26.38 18.62
CA GLU A 19 5.18 -26.93 19.97
C GLU A 19 5.36 -25.77 20.96
N TYR A 20 4.32 -25.46 21.74
CA TYR A 20 4.38 -24.38 22.72
C TYR A 20 5.06 -24.88 24.00
N VAL A 21 5.78 -23.98 24.67
CA VAL A 21 6.37 -24.28 25.98
C VAL A 21 5.26 -24.63 26.99
N ASP A 22 4.15 -23.90 26.90
CA ASP A 22 2.89 -24.19 27.56
C ASP A 22 1.77 -24.31 26.51
N GLU A 23 1.33 -25.54 26.26
CA GLU A 23 0.29 -25.84 25.28
C GLU A 23 -1.06 -25.17 25.61
N GLY A 24 -1.32 -24.82 26.87
CA GLY A 24 -2.51 -24.05 27.26
C GLY A 24 -2.54 -22.65 26.65
N ASN A 25 -1.38 -22.09 26.29
CA ASN A 25 -1.27 -20.75 25.71
C ASN A 25 -1.38 -20.73 24.17
N LYS A 26 -1.49 -21.89 23.52
CA LYS A 26 -1.52 -21.98 22.06
C LYS A 26 -2.65 -21.14 21.44
N GLU A 27 -3.90 -21.37 21.85
CA GLU A 27 -5.03 -20.62 21.30
C GLU A 27 -5.04 -19.16 21.75
N ILE A 28 -4.51 -18.85 22.95
CA ILE A 28 -4.31 -17.46 23.40
C ILE A 28 -3.37 -16.73 22.42
N CYS A 29 -2.24 -17.33 22.06
CA CYS A 29 -1.29 -16.73 21.12
C CYS A 29 -1.89 -16.56 19.72
N VAL A 30 -2.67 -17.55 19.26
CA VAL A 30 -3.40 -17.49 17.98
C VAL A 30 -4.42 -16.36 17.99
N ASP A 31 -5.14 -16.17 19.10
CA ASP A 31 -6.12 -15.09 19.28
C ASP A 31 -5.45 -13.72 19.30
N ILE A 32 -4.34 -13.57 20.03
CA ILE A 32 -3.51 -12.36 20.01
C ILE A 32 -3.10 -12.03 18.57
N PHE A 33 -2.53 -13.01 17.85
CA PHE A 33 -2.08 -12.79 16.47
C PHE A 33 -3.21 -12.34 15.55
N ARG A 34 -4.34 -13.06 15.60
CA ARG A 34 -5.53 -12.77 14.79
C ARG A 34 -6.09 -11.39 15.09
N ASN A 35 -6.30 -11.07 16.36
CA ASN A 35 -6.95 -9.82 16.78
C ASN A 35 -6.07 -8.61 16.48
N SER A 36 -4.75 -8.70 16.72
CA SER A 36 -3.83 -7.60 16.40
C SER A 36 -3.70 -7.36 14.89
N LEU A 37 -3.60 -8.40 14.06
CA LEU A 37 -3.54 -8.21 12.61
C LEU A 37 -4.84 -7.66 12.03
N LYS A 38 -6.00 -8.03 12.58
CA LYS A 38 -7.26 -7.43 12.17
C LYS A 38 -7.29 -5.92 12.36
N ILE A 39 -6.61 -5.38 13.38
CA ILE A 39 -6.72 -3.95 13.71
C ILE A 39 -5.49 -3.12 13.34
N THR A 40 -4.33 -3.72 13.06
CA THR A 40 -3.12 -2.97 12.69
C THR A 40 -3.31 -2.16 11.43
N GLY A 41 -2.67 -0.99 11.41
CA GLY A 41 -2.51 -0.15 10.23
C GLY A 41 -1.37 -0.60 9.30
N HIS A 42 -0.54 -1.57 9.71
CA HIS A 42 0.63 -2.01 8.95
C HIS A 42 0.27 -2.87 7.73
N ILE A 43 0.87 -2.54 6.59
CA ILE A 43 0.78 -3.28 5.34
C ILE A 43 2.15 -3.38 4.67
N THR A 44 2.36 -4.43 3.89
CA THR A 44 3.64 -4.75 3.25
C THR A 44 3.64 -4.39 1.78
N ARG A 45 4.69 -3.71 1.30
CA ARG A 45 4.85 -3.41 -0.12
C ARG A 45 5.02 -4.69 -0.95
N ALA A 46 4.37 -4.75 -2.11
CA ALA A 46 4.44 -5.87 -3.05
C ALA A 46 5.89 -6.23 -3.44
N THR A 47 6.79 -5.24 -3.52
CA THR A 47 8.23 -5.48 -3.75
C THR A 47 8.87 -6.32 -2.66
N ALA A 48 8.55 -6.07 -1.39
CA ALA A 48 9.08 -6.87 -0.28
C ALA A 48 8.45 -8.25 -0.24
N VAL A 49 7.15 -8.37 -0.56
CA VAL A 49 6.47 -9.66 -0.73
C VAL A 49 7.16 -10.49 -1.82
N ALA A 50 7.44 -9.88 -2.96
CA ALA A 50 8.17 -10.49 -4.07
C ALA A 50 9.57 -10.97 -3.66
N TRP A 51 10.31 -10.17 -2.88
CA TRP A 51 11.59 -10.60 -2.31
C TRP A 51 11.44 -11.73 -1.31
N GLY A 52 10.35 -11.78 -0.53
CA GLY A 52 10.08 -12.85 0.43
C GLY A 52 9.89 -14.21 -0.22
N SER A 53 9.39 -14.25 -1.46
CA SER A 53 9.28 -15.49 -2.26
C SER A 53 10.64 -16.10 -2.59
N VAL A 54 11.66 -15.24 -2.71
CA VAL A 54 13.03 -15.66 -2.89
C VAL A 54 13.66 -15.87 -1.53
N CYS A 55 13.74 -14.85 -0.67
CA CYS A 55 14.40 -14.93 0.63
C CYS A 55 13.69 -14.05 1.66
N THR A 56 13.16 -14.66 2.74
CA THR A 56 12.52 -13.91 3.82
C THR A 56 13.45 -12.92 4.51
N TYR A 57 14.75 -13.20 4.60
CA TYR A 57 15.72 -12.24 5.17
C TYR A 57 15.84 -10.98 4.30
N ALA A 58 15.81 -11.10 2.98
CA ALA A 58 15.82 -9.95 2.08
C ALA A 58 14.56 -9.09 2.25
N ALA A 59 13.39 -9.74 2.36
CA ALA A 59 12.14 -9.04 2.64
C ALA A 59 12.15 -8.31 4.00
N ARG A 60 12.70 -8.94 5.04
CA ARG A 60 12.89 -8.31 6.37
C ARG A 60 13.81 -7.10 6.32
N LEU A 61 14.91 -7.18 5.58
CA LEU A 61 15.84 -6.06 5.40
C LEU A 61 15.11 -4.85 4.80
N LEU A 62 14.28 -5.08 3.80
CA LEU A 62 13.47 -4.04 3.15
C LEU A 62 12.38 -3.48 4.07
N SER A 63 11.49 -4.33 4.56
CA SER A 63 10.24 -3.90 5.21
C SER A 63 10.39 -3.58 6.68
N THR A 64 11.25 -4.30 7.40
CA THR A 64 11.31 -4.22 8.88
C THR A 64 12.54 -3.49 9.37
N LEU A 65 13.64 -3.53 8.60
CA LEU A 65 14.91 -2.93 9.00
C LEU A 65 15.22 -1.62 8.27
N GLY A 66 14.51 -1.30 7.19
CA GLY A 66 14.69 -0.05 6.42
C GLY A 66 15.96 -0.03 5.57
N VAL A 67 16.52 -1.19 5.22
CA VAL A 67 17.73 -1.28 4.40
C VAL A 67 17.39 -0.92 2.96
N ARG A 68 18.09 0.07 2.41
CA ARG A 68 17.97 0.46 1.00
C ARG A 68 19.04 -0.25 0.18
N ALA A 69 18.63 -0.91 -0.91
CA ALA A 69 19.56 -1.38 -1.93
C ALA A 69 19.54 -0.45 -3.13
N SER A 70 20.71 -0.07 -3.64
CA SER A 70 20.86 0.70 -4.88
C SER A 70 20.22 0.01 -6.09
N LEU A 71 20.14 -1.32 -6.08
CA LEU A 71 19.58 -2.17 -7.14
C LEU A 71 18.07 -2.40 -7.00
N ILE A 72 17.44 -1.99 -5.90
CA ILE A 72 16.00 -2.16 -5.68
C ILE A 72 15.33 -0.82 -5.92
N ARG A 73 14.57 -0.74 -7.03
CA ARG A 73 13.63 0.35 -7.27
C ARG A 73 12.26 -0.10 -6.78
N GLU A 74 11.70 0.63 -5.84
CA GLU A 74 10.32 0.42 -5.42
C GLU A 74 9.37 1.06 -6.43
N ASN A 75 8.28 0.36 -6.79
CA ASN A 75 7.19 0.95 -7.57
C ASN A 75 6.38 1.88 -6.66
N ILE A 76 6.89 3.10 -6.48
CA ILE A 76 6.17 4.22 -5.91
C ILE A 76 5.77 5.11 -7.10
N PRO A 77 4.49 5.52 -7.22
CA PRO A 77 4.05 6.39 -8.31
C PRO A 77 4.97 7.59 -8.46
N GLY A 78 5.46 7.81 -9.68
CA GLY A 78 6.37 8.91 -10.00
C GLY A 78 7.84 8.69 -9.65
N LYS A 79 8.21 7.62 -8.92
CA LYS A 79 9.62 7.21 -8.71
C LYS A 79 10.12 6.16 -9.71
N GLY A 80 9.25 5.68 -10.60
CA GLY A 80 9.64 4.82 -11.71
C GLY A 80 10.69 5.48 -12.62
N SER A 81 11.36 4.68 -13.45
CA SER A 81 12.25 5.25 -14.48
C SER A 81 11.44 6.13 -15.44
N ASP A 82 12.13 7.01 -16.16
CA ASP A 82 11.47 7.88 -17.14
C ASP A 82 10.72 7.09 -18.21
N ALA A 83 11.20 5.89 -18.54
CA ALA A 83 10.47 4.95 -19.39
C ALA A 83 9.09 4.58 -18.80
N HIS A 84 8.97 4.30 -17.49
CA HIS A 84 7.68 3.98 -16.87
C HIS A 84 6.74 5.18 -16.90
N LYS A 85 7.23 6.38 -16.60
CA LYS A 85 6.42 7.62 -16.64
C LYS A 85 5.89 7.90 -18.05
N VAL A 86 6.75 7.76 -19.07
CA VAL A 86 6.36 7.91 -20.47
C VAL A 86 5.35 6.83 -20.88
N LEU A 87 5.58 5.55 -20.53
CA LEU A 87 4.66 4.45 -20.85
C LEU A 87 3.30 4.62 -20.15
N ALA A 88 3.26 5.12 -18.92
CA ALA A 88 2.03 5.42 -18.21
C ALA A 88 1.18 6.45 -18.99
N LEU A 89 1.78 7.57 -19.40
CA LEU A 89 1.08 8.59 -20.19
C LEU A 89 0.71 8.10 -21.61
N ALA A 90 1.59 7.32 -22.26
CA ALA A 90 1.31 6.72 -23.56
C ALA A 90 0.11 5.76 -23.51
N THR A 91 -0.01 4.99 -22.43
CA THR A 91 -1.14 4.09 -22.20
C THR A 91 -2.46 4.85 -22.05
N LEU A 92 -2.46 5.97 -21.32
CA LEU A 92 -3.66 6.82 -21.20
C LEU A 92 -3.99 7.53 -22.51
N GLU A 93 -2.98 7.93 -23.28
CA GLU A 93 -3.20 8.53 -24.60
C GLU A 93 -3.80 7.53 -25.57
N LEU A 94 -3.32 6.29 -25.57
CA LEU A 94 -3.94 5.21 -26.35
C LEU A 94 -5.40 4.99 -25.94
N ALA A 95 -5.70 4.99 -24.64
CA ALA A 95 -7.07 4.84 -24.14
C ALA A 95 -8.01 5.96 -24.64
N LYS A 96 -7.51 7.20 -24.79
CA LYS A 96 -8.29 8.31 -25.39
C LYS A 96 -8.59 8.05 -26.86
N HIS A 97 -7.58 7.65 -27.63
CA HIS A 97 -7.77 7.35 -29.04
C HIS A 97 -8.81 6.25 -29.25
N MET A 98 -8.77 5.22 -28.39
CA MET A 98 -9.73 4.13 -28.43
C MET A 98 -11.17 4.57 -28.08
N ARG A 99 -11.33 5.48 -27.11
CA ARG A 99 -12.66 6.02 -26.74
C ARG A 99 -13.25 6.97 -27.76
N ASN A 100 -12.41 7.71 -28.48
CA ASN A 100 -12.86 8.72 -29.44
C ASN A 100 -13.32 8.14 -30.79
N GLY A 101 -13.27 6.81 -30.98
CA GLY A 101 -13.94 6.14 -32.10
C GLY A 101 -13.39 6.47 -33.50
N ASN A 102 -12.15 6.98 -33.62
CA ASN A 102 -11.49 7.11 -34.92
C ASN A 102 -11.05 5.72 -35.41
N GLU A 103 -12.01 4.92 -35.89
CA GLU A 103 -11.80 3.54 -36.37
C GLU A 103 -11.03 3.48 -37.70
N ASP A 104 -10.97 4.57 -38.47
CA ASP A 104 -10.47 4.54 -39.85
C ASP A 104 -8.94 4.41 -39.94
N ILE A 105 -8.18 4.83 -38.92
CA ILE A 105 -6.72 4.69 -38.89
C ILE A 105 -6.26 4.44 -37.44
N PRO A 106 -5.74 3.25 -37.10
CA PRO A 106 -5.12 3.03 -35.80
C PRO A 106 -3.99 4.04 -35.58
N PRO A 107 -3.90 4.71 -34.42
CA PRO A 107 -2.86 5.68 -34.19
C PRO A 107 -1.50 5.00 -34.33
N LYS A 108 -0.55 5.66 -35.00
CA LYS A 108 0.83 5.20 -35.02
C LYS A 108 1.38 5.27 -33.60
N MET A 109 1.95 4.18 -33.11
CA MET A 109 2.47 4.10 -31.73
C MET A 109 3.60 5.12 -31.49
N GLU A 110 4.31 5.51 -32.54
CA GLU A 110 5.29 6.59 -32.53
C GLU A 110 4.66 7.94 -32.16
N ASP A 111 3.47 8.23 -32.67
CA ASP A 111 2.79 9.50 -32.40
C ASP A 111 2.25 9.53 -30.96
N ILE A 112 1.68 8.41 -30.50
CA ILE A 112 1.27 8.22 -29.10
C ILE A 112 2.45 8.44 -28.15
N LEU A 113 3.60 7.83 -28.47
CA LEU A 113 4.79 7.93 -27.63
C LEU A 113 5.36 9.35 -27.60
N LYS A 114 5.40 10.05 -28.74
CA LYS A 114 5.84 11.45 -28.80
C LYS A 114 4.96 12.36 -27.94
N ILE A 115 3.64 12.25 -28.07
CA ILE A 115 2.69 13.01 -27.25
C ILE A 115 2.91 12.71 -25.76
N ALA A 116 3.16 11.45 -25.40
CA ALA A 116 3.43 11.07 -24.03
C ALA A 116 4.73 11.67 -23.48
N ILE A 117 5.79 11.74 -24.30
CA ILE A 117 7.07 12.38 -23.95
C ILE A 117 6.87 13.88 -23.71
N GLU A 118 6.18 14.58 -24.62
CA GLU A 118 5.86 16.00 -24.47
C GLU A 118 5.06 16.27 -23.18
N LYS A 119 4.08 15.41 -22.88
CA LYS A 119 3.29 15.51 -21.64
C LYS A 119 4.07 15.18 -20.37
N ALA A 120 5.16 14.44 -20.49
CA ALA A 120 6.04 14.08 -19.39
C ALA A 120 7.09 15.17 -19.10
N GLU A 121 7.23 16.19 -19.95
CA GLU A 121 8.20 17.27 -19.78
C GLU A 121 8.10 17.92 -18.39
N GLY A 122 9.25 18.06 -17.73
CA GLY A 122 9.35 18.56 -16.35
C GLY A 122 9.19 17.48 -15.27
N TYR A 123 8.89 16.22 -15.65
CA TYR A 123 8.84 15.05 -14.76
C TYR A 123 9.88 13.98 -15.10
N ILE A 124 10.52 14.07 -16.26
CA ILE A 124 11.53 13.14 -16.78
C ILE A 124 12.82 13.89 -17.14
N ASP A 125 13.93 13.17 -17.16
CA ASP A 125 15.15 13.64 -17.82
C ASP A 125 15.04 13.45 -19.36
N GLU A 126 16.06 13.89 -20.10
CA GLU A 126 16.10 13.73 -21.55
C GLU A 126 16.04 12.24 -21.95
N ILE A 127 15.08 11.90 -22.82
CA ILE A 127 14.89 10.53 -23.29
C ILE A 127 15.96 10.18 -24.31
N THR A 128 16.84 9.25 -23.93
CA THR A 128 17.81 8.69 -24.87
C THR A 128 17.12 7.93 -26.02
N LYS A 129 17.81 7.82 -27.16
CA LYS A 129 17.34 7.03 -28.31
C LYS A 129 17.05 5.57 -27.95
N GLU A 130 17.84 4.98 -27.06
CA GLU A 130 17.61 3.62 -26.57
C GLU A 130 16.31 3.53 -25.77
N THR A 131 16.11 4.43 -24.81
CA THR A 131 14.87 4.49 -24.01
C THR A 131 13.64 4.69 -24.89
N TYR A 132 13.73 5.57 -25.90
CA TYR A 132 12.66 5.78 -26.88
C TYR A 132 12.31 4.49 -27.63
N ASN A 133 13.31 3.83 -28.23
CA ASN A 133 13.11 2.60 -29.00
C ASN A 133 12.54 1.46 -28.13
N ASN A 134 13.08 1.28 -26.92
CA ASN A 134 12.60 0.28 -25.98
C ASN A 134 11.15 0.55 -25.56
N SER A 135 10.79 1.81 -25.28
CA SER A 135 9.43 2.19 -24.92
C SER A 135 8.46 1.98 -26.08
N LEU A 136 8.86 2.29 -27.32
CA LEU A 136 8.06 2.04 -28.52
C LEU A 136 7.80 0.54 -28.73
N LEU A 137 8.82 -0.31 -28.56
CA LEU A 137 8.65 -1.76 -28.64
C LEU A 137 7.71 -2.29 -27.54
N MET A 138 7.85 -1.78 -26.31
CA MET A 138 6.97 -2.14 -25.20
C MET A 138 5.53 -1.72 -25.45
N LEU A 139 5.30 -0.52 -25.99
CA LEU A 139 3.96 -0.03 -26.34
C LEU A 139 3.32 -0.85 -27.48
N ASN A 140 4.11 -1.25 -28.49
CA ASN A 140 3.64 -2.16 -29.54
C ASN A 140 3.27 -3.55 -28.97
N ASN A 141 4.10 -4.09 -28.07
CA ASN A 141 3.81 -5.35 -27.38
C ASN A 141 2.55 -5.25 -26.53
N PHE A 142 2.32 -4.11 -25.88
CA PHE A 142 1.09 -3.83 -25.14
C PHE A 142 -0.14 -3.82 -26.04
N ALA A 143 -0.13 -3.07 -27.14
CA ALA A 143 -1.24 -3.02 -28.08
C ALA A 143 -1.58 -4.42 -28.64
N LYS A 144 -0.55 -5.21 -28.97
CA LYS A 144 -0.70 -6.60 -29.40
C LYS A 144 -1.32 -7.49 -28.32
N LEU A 145 -0.83 -7.41 -27.09
CA LEU A 145 -1.37 -8.16 -25.96
C LEU A 145 -2.84 -7.83 -25.74
N TYR A 146 -3.12 -6.53 -25.64
CA TYR A 146 -4.45 -6.02 -25.34
C TYR A 146 -5.47 -6.53 -26.36
N LYS A 147 -5.19 -6.38 -27.67
CA LYS A 147 -6.08 -6.86 -28.74
C LYS A 147 -6.42 -8.36 -28.62
N ASN A 148 -5.41 -9.18 -28.32
CA ASN A 148 -5.59 -10.63 -28.23
C ASN A 148 -6.38 -11.02 -26.97
N ILE A 149 -6.00 -10.48 -25.81
CA ILE A 149 -6.57 -10.87 -24.53
C ILE A 149 -7.95 -10.24 -24.33
N SER A 150 -8.19 -9.02 -24.78
CA SER A 150 -9.52 -8.39 -24.69
C SER A 150 -10.59 -9.21 -25.43
N THR A 151 -10.24 -9.73 -26.61
CA THR A 151 -11.09 -10.64 -27.38
C THR A 151 -11.29 -11.97 -26.66
N THR A 152 -10.19 -12.58 -26.17
CA THR A 152 -10.24 -13.89 -25.50
C THR A 152 -11.04 -13.85 -24.20
N MET A 153 -10.88 -12.78 -23.42
CA MET A 153 -11.60 -12.57 -22.17
C MET A 153 -12.99 -11.98 -22.39
N ASN A 154 -13.39 -11.64 -23.61
CA ASN A 154 -14.66 -10.99 -23.92
C ASN A 154 -14.90 -9.77 -23.01
N LEU A 155 -14.00 -8.78 -23.08
CA LEU A 155 -14.14 -7.49 -22.41
C LEU A 155 -15.18 -6.64 -23.16
N ASN A 156 -16.04 -5.93 -22.43
CA ASN A 156 -17.05 -5.04 -22.99
C ASN A 156 -16.43 -3.74 -23.56
N ASN A 157 -17.26 -2.85 -24.09
CA ASN A 157 -16.82 -1.55 -24.62
C ASN A 157 -16.51 -0.51 -23.51
N ASN A 158 -16.98 -0.72 -22.28
CA ASN A 158 -16.83 0.24 -21.17
C ASN A 158 -15.53 0.00 -20.37
N ILE A 159 -14.40 -0.09 -21.07
CA ILE A 159 -13.11 -0.38 -20.46
C ILE A 159 -12.51 0.89 -19.86
N LYS A 160 -11.87 0.74 -18.71
CA LYS A 160 -11.07 1.77 -18.04
C LYS A 160 -9.62 1.33 -17.92
N PHE A 161 -8.72 2.23 -18.27
CA PHE A 161 -7.27 2.13 -18.13
C PHE A 161 -6.82 2.95 -16.92
N TYR A 162 -6.12 2.29 -16.01
CA TYR A 162 -5.43 2.92 -14.89
C TYR A 162 -3.94 2.60 -14.99
N VAL A 163 -3.10 3.54 -14.62
CA VAL A 163 -1.65 3.50 -14.58
C VAL A 163 -1.16 4.01 -13.23
N GLU A 164 -0.11 3.39 -12.70
CA GLU A 164 0.54 3.77 -11.43
C GLU A 164 -0.47 3.90 -10.26
N LEU A 165 -1.45 3.00 -10.22
CA LEU A 165 -2.56 3.03 -9.27
C LEU A 165 -2.10 2.46 -7.91
N GLN A 166 -2.11 3.25 -6.84
CA GLN A 166 -1.84 2.72 -5.50
C GLN A 166 -3.04 1.96 -4.96
N LEU A 167 -2.82 0.73 -4.53
CA LEU A 167 -3.81 -0.17 -3.94
C LEU A 167 -3.33 -0.63 -2.56
N LEU A 168 -4.11 -0.35 -1.53
CA LEU A 168 -3.84 -0.71 -0.15
C LEU A 168 -4.95 -1.63 0.36
N ASP A 169 -4.62 -2.91 0.53
CA ASP A 169 -5.53 -3.92 1.06
C ASP A 169 -5.09 -4.42 2.44
N TYR A 170 -6.02 -4.36 3.39
CA TYR A 170 -5.77 -4.73 4.78
C TYR A 170 -6.15 -6.16 5.12
N GLU A 171 -6.84 -6.89 4.24
CA GLU A 171 -7.11 -8.32 4.45
C GLU A 171 -5.92 -9.20 4.04
N THR A 172 -5.19 -8.80 3.00
CA THR A 172 -3.95 -9.43 2.54
C THR A 172 -2.70 -8.76 3.12
N HIS A 173 -2.84 -7.57 3.71
CA HIS A 173 -1.75 -6.69 4.14
C HIS A 173 -0.75 -6.36 3.01
N ILE A 174 -1.26 -6.10 1.80
CA ILE A 174 -0.45 -5.77 0.63
C ILE A 174 -0.69 -4.31 0.22
N TRP A 175 0.41 -3.60 -0.01
CA TRP A 175 0.44 -2.32 -0.71
C TRP A 175 1.11 -2.50 -2.07
N GLY A 176 0.38 -2.25 -3.16
CA GLY A 176 0.90 -2.38 -4.53
C GLY A 176 0.68 -1.14 -5.37
N THR A 177 1.53 -1.00 -6.39
CA THR A 177 1.37 -0.02 -7.48
C THR A 177 1.58 -0.74 -8.80
N PRO A 178 0.53 -1.36 -9.37
CA PRO A 178 0.61 -1.97 -10.69
C PRO A 178 0.89 -0.89 -11.74
N ASP A 179 1.71 -1.21 -12.74
CA ASP A 179 2.08 -0.22 -13.75
C ASP A 179 0.87 0.13 -14.65
N VAL A 180 0.08 -0.87 -15.05
CA VAL A 180 -1.18 -0.69 -15.78
C VAL A 180 -2.23 -1.70 -15.31
N ILE A 181 -3.47 -1.24 -15.16
CA ILE A 181 -4.67 -2.04 -15.01
C ILE A 181 -5.63 -1.64 -16.13
N ILE A 182 -6.18 -2.63 -16.81
CA ILE A 182 -7.26 -2.43 -17.79
C ILE A 182 -8.45 -3.22 -17.27
N GLU A 183 -9.48 -2.54 -16.80
CA GLU A 183 -10.65 -3.16 -16.19
C GLU A 183 -11.93 -2.96 -17.00
N ASP A 184 -12.80 -3.95 -16.91
CA ASP A 184 -14.20 -3.91 -17.28
C ASP A 184 -15.02 -4.11 -15.99
N PRO A 185 -15.51 -3.01 -15.38
CA PRO A 185 -16.27 -3.07 -14.14
C PRO A 185 -17.57 -3.86 -14.26
N ASP A 186 -18.19 -3.85 -15.44
CA ASP A 186 -19.51 -4.47 -15.67
C ASP A 186 -19.41 -6.00 -15.64
N THR A 187 -18.33 -6.56 -16.17
CA THR A 187 -18.07 -8.01 -16.15
C THR A 187 -17.13 -8.46 -15.04
N LYS A 188 -16.63 -7.51 -14.22
CA LYS A 188 -15.60 -7.70 -13.20
C LYS A 188 -14.36 -8.41 -13.76
N LYS A 189 -13.88 -7.97 -14.92
CA LYS A 189 -12.68 -8.53 -15.56
C LYS A 189 -11.57 -7.50 -15.60
N ALA A 190 -10.32 -7.95 -15.51
CA ALA A 190 -9.18 -7.06 -15.66
C ALA A 190 -7.95 -7.73 -16.27
N ILE A 191 -7.10 -6.89 -16.85
CA ILE A 191 -5.74 -7.21 -17.28
C ILE A 191 -4.78 -6.38 -16.45
N VAL A 192 -3.87 -7.04 -15.73
CA VAL A 192 -2.84 -6.39 -14.89
C VAL A 192 -1.47 -6.52 -15.55
N ILE A 193 -0.77 -5.41 -15.72
CA ILE A 193 0.50 -5.37 -16.44
C ILE A 193 1.59 -4.74 -15.59
N ASP A 194 2.77 -5.33 -15.70
CA ASP A 194 4.01 -4.85 -15.09
C ASP A 194 5.05 -4.63 -16.21
N TRP A 195 5.57 -3.41 -16.29
CA TRP A 195 6.61 -3.02 -17.24
C TRP A 195 7.98 -3.42 -16.71
N LYS A 196 8.79 -4.01 -17.59
CA LYS A 196 10.20 -4.26 -17.29
C LYS A 196 11.06 -3.81 -18.46
N THR A 197 11.92 -2.83 -18.21
CA THR A 197 12.75 -2.19 -19.25
C THR A 197 13.93 -3.04 -19.72
N THR A 198 14.22 -4.17 -19.05
CA THR A 198 15.32 -5.08 -19.42
C THR A 198 14.80 -6.23 -20.28
N GLY A 199 15.64 -6.79 -21.17
CA GLY A 199 15.28 -7.91 -22.05
C GLY A 199 15.39 -9.31 -21.41
N ASN A 200 15.64 -9.42 -20.11
CA ASN A 200 15.88 -10.72 -19.48
C ASN A 200 14.59 -11.52 -19.29
N THR A 201 14.68 -12.85 -19.24
CA THR A 201 13.54 -13.70 -18.86
C THR A 201 13.06 -13.35 -17.45
N PRO A 202 11.73 -13.27 -17.20
CA PRO A 202 11.23 -12.96 -15.88
C PRO A 202 11.71 -13.92 -14.79
N ASN A 203 12.31 -13.35 -13.74
CA ASN A 203 12.73 -14.08 -12.57
C ASN A 203 11.55 -14.29 -11.59
N GLN A 204 11.77 -15.09 -10.55
CA GLN A 204 10.73 -15.43 -9.57
C GLN A 204 10.16 -14.20 -8.85
N ARG A 205 11.01 -13.24 -8.47
CA ARG A 205 10.59 -11.99 -7.82
C ARG A 205 9.60 -11.22 -8.71
N GLU A 206 9.92 -11.04 -9.99
CA GLU A 206 9.05 -10.31 -10.91
C GLU A 206 7.66 -10.98 -11.05
N LYS A 207 7.62 -12.32 -11.08
CA LYS A 207 6.35 -13.07 -11.12
C LYS A 207 5.52 -12.87 -9.84
N TYR A 208 6.14 -12.98 -8.67
CA TYR A 208 5.44 -12.81 -7.39
C TYR A 208 4.96 -11.37 -7.16
N GLN A 209 5.68 -10.37 -7.67
CA GLN A 209 5.21 -8.98 -7.68
C GLN A 209 3.92 -8.86 -8.51
N LEU A 210 3.90 -9.43 -9.72
CA LEU A 210 2.74 -9.41 -10.59
C LEU A 210 1.54 -10.19 -10.01
N TYR A 211 1.78 -11.32 -9.33
CA TYR A 211 0.75 -12.05 -8.60
C TYR A 211 0.12 -11.22 -7.47
N ALA A 212 0.93 -10.46 -6.72
CA ALA A 212 0.42 -9.56 -5.69
C ALA A 212 -0.50 -8.48 -6.30
N TYR A 213 -0.12 -7.92 -7.45
CA TYR A 213 -0.95 -6.96 -8.17
C TYR A 213 -2.27 -7.57 -8.67
N ALA A 214 -2.24 -8.80 -9.19
CA ALA A 214 -3.46 -9.51 -9.60
C ALA A 214 -4.43 -9.78 -8.43
N ILE A 215 -3.89 -10.12 -7.24
CA ILE A 215 -4.69 -10.29 -6.01
C ILE A 215 -5.36 -8.99 -5.60
N LEU A 216 -4.61 -7.88 -5.58
CA LEU A 216 -5.12 -6.56 -5.23
C LEU A 216 -6.23 -6.11 -6.19
N GLU A 217 -6.05 -6.31 -7.50
CA GLU A 217 -7.05 -5.94 -8.49
C GLU A 217 -8.33 -6.79 -8.39
N ALA A 218 -8.21 -8.08 -8.09
CA ALA A 218 -9.37 -8.92 -7.83
C ALA A 218 -10.20 -8.38 -6.65
N LEU A 219 -9.55 -8.01 -5.55
CA LEU A 219 -10.23 -7.43 -4.38
C LEU A 219 -10.86 -6.07 -4.72
N ARG A 220 -10.16 -5.23 -5.50
CA ARG A 220 -10.66 -3.93 -5.96
C ARG A 220 -11.93 -4.06 -6.81
N LEU A 221 -12.02 -5.05 -7.70
CA LEU A 221 -13.22 -5.38 -8.48
C LEU A 221 -14.37 -5.99 -7.66
N GLY A 222 -14.17 -6.17 -6.35
CA GLY A 222 -15.18 -6.67 -5.43
C GLY A 222 -15.38 -8.18 -5.50
N TYR A 223 -14.33 -8.95 -5.81
CA TYR A 223 -14.31 -10.40 -5.53
C TYR A 223 -14.14 -10.64 -4.03
N LYS A 224 -14.85 -11.62 -3.49
CA LYS A 224 -14.66 -12.01 -2.09
C LYS A 224 -13.31 -12.68 -1.91
N PRO A 225 -12.71 -12.64 -0.71
CA PRO A 225 -11.44 -13.32 -0.41
C PRO A 225 -11.40 -14.80 -0.81
N SER A 226 -12.53 -15.52 -0.67
CA SER A 226 -12.65 -16.92 -1.07
C SER A 226 -12.65 -17.15 -2.59
N GLU A 227 -12.88 -16.11 -3.38
CA GLU A 227 -13.05 -16.17 -4.84
C GLU A 227 -11.80 -15.67 -5.58
N VAL A 228 -10.95 -14.87 -4.95
CA VAL A 228 -9.79 -14.21 -5.58
C VAL A 228 -8.89 -15.17 -6.37
N PHE A 229 -8.50 -16.30 -5.77
CA PHE A 229 -7.59 -17.24 -6.45
C PHE A 229 -8.25 -17.95 -7.62
N THR A 230 -9.56 -18.19 -7.57
CA THR A 230 -10.32 -18.78 -8.68
C THR A 230 -10.54 -17.76 -9.79
N ALA A 231 -10.70 -16.47 -9.46
CA ALA A 231 -10.83 -15.39 -10.44
C ALA A 231 -9.54 -15.20 -11.28
N ILE A 232 -8.37 -15.43 -10.66
CA ILE A 232 -7.06 -15.34 -11.31
C ILE A 232 -6.64 -16.65 -11.99
N ALA A 233 -6.92 -17.80 -11.36
CA ALA A 233 -6.52 -19.12 -11.83
C ALA A 233 -7.74 -20.06 -11.82
N PRO A 234 -8.68 -19.91 -12.77
CA PRO A 234 -9.89 -20.73 -12.85
C PRO A 234 -9.60 -22.12 -13.43
N ASP A 235 -10.60 -23.00 -13.38
CA ASP A 235 -10.50 -24.35 -13.94
C ASP A 235 -10.74 -24.37 -15.47
N ASN A 236 -11.35 -23.32 -16.04
CA ASN A 236 -11.58 -23.17 -17.48
C ASN A 236 -11.41 -21.72 -17.96
N LEU A 237 -11.25 -21.55 -19.28
CA LEU A 237 -10.84 -20.28 -19.90
C LEU A 237 -11.93 -19.21 -19.73
N ASP A 238 -13.19 -19.56 -19.95
CA ASP A 238 -14.35 -18.66 -19.90
C ASP A 238 -14.59 -18.07 -18.51
N GLN A 239 -14.10 -18.74 -17.47
CA GLN A 239 -14.14 -18.28 -16.09
C GLN A 239 -12.98 -17.35 -15.74
N THR A 240 -12.03 -17.09 -16.64
CA THR A 240 -10.90 -16.18 -16.34
C THR A 240 -11.41 -14.77 -16.15
N LYS A 241 -11.18 -14.22 -14.96
CA LYS A 241 -11.60 -12.86 -14.60
C LYS A 241 -10.42 -11.91 -14.57
N ILE A 242 -9.29 -12.36 -14.05
CA ILE A 242 -8.09 -11.54 -13.93
C ILE A 242 -6.97 -12.19 -14.72
N TYR A 243 -6.50 -11.51 -15.76
CA TYR A 243 -5.31 -11.89 -16.48
C TYR A 243 -4.15 -10.99 -16.09
N TYR A 244 -2.92 -11.51 -16.20
CA TYR A 244 -1.72 -10.76 -15.85
C TYR A 244 -0.60 -11.01 -16.85
N ALA A 245 0.24 -10.00 -17.09
CA ALA A 245 1.41 -10.12 -17.96
C ALA A 245 2.56 -9.18 -17.57
N ILE A 246 3.79 -9.58 -17.92
CA ILE A 246 4.97 -8.73 -17.92
C ILE A 246 5.27 -8.34 -19.36
N ILE A 247 5.47 -7.05 -19.62
CA ILE A 247 5.85 -6.55 -20.94
C ILE A 247 7.27 -6.00 -20.91
N ARG A 248 8.05 -6.39 -21.92
CA ARG A 248 9.45 -6.01 -22.13
C ARG A 248 9.67 -5.56 -23.58
N PRO A 249 10.82 -4.93 -23.90
CA PRO A 249 11.14 -4.59 -25.28
C PRO A 249 11.18 -5.83 -26.20
N ASN A 250 11.67 -6.97 -25.70
CA ASN A 250 11.82 -8.20 -26.48
C ASN A 250 10.60 -9.13 -26.48
N GLY A 251 9.51 -8.77 -25.80
CA GLY A 251 8.27 -9.54 -25.88
C GLY A 251 7.36 -9.44 -24.66
N ILE A 252 6.37 -10.33 -24.65
CA ILE A 252 5.35 -10.43 -23.61
C ILE A 252 5.50 -11.77 -22.90
N TYR A 253 5.37 -11.76 -21.58
CA TYR A 253 5.42 -12.94 -20.74
C TYR A 253 4.16 -13.06 -19.88
N SER A 254 3.58 -14.26 -19.84
CA SER A 254 2.59 -14.63 -18.82
C SER A 254 2.69 -16.12 -18.56
N ASP A 255 2.69 -16.51 -17.30
CA ASP A 255 2.56 -17.92 -16.91
C ASP A 255 1.15 -18.31 -16.48
N HIS A 256 0.15 -17.53 -16.90
CA HIS A 256 -1.25 -17.87 -16.70
C HIS A 256 -1.53 -19.27 -17.27
N PRO A 257 -2.11 -20.20 -16.48
CA PRO A 257 -2.22 -21.62 -16.85
C PRO A 257 -3.04 -21.82 -18.12
N LEU A 258 -4.03 -20.98 -18.38
CA LEU A 258 -4.94 -21.13 -19.52
C LEU A 258 -4.58 -20.25 -20.72
N MET A 259 -3.71 -19.26 -20.51
CA MET A 259 -3.31 -18.30 -21.54
C MET A 259 -1.80 -17.99 -21.42
N PRO A 260 -0.92 -19.00 -21.48
CA PRO A 260 0.51 -18.75 -21.28
C PRO A 260 1.14 -18.05 -22.48
N LEU A 261 2.09 -17.15 -22.22
CA LEU A 261 2.88 -16.44 -23.23
C LEU A 261 4.37 -16.52 -22.89
N SER A 262 5.17 -16.96 -23.87
CA SER A 262 6.64 -17.02 -23.77
C SER A 262 7.17 -17.83 -22.58
N VAL A 263 6.46 -18.91 -22.20
CA VAL A 263 6.90 -19.85 -21.16
C VAL A 263 7.49 -21.11 -21.79
N ARG A 264 8.47 -21.72 -21.10
CA ARG A 264 9.03 -23.02 -21.50
C ARG A 264 8.09 -24.18 -21.19
N SER A 265 7.34 -24.07 -20.10
CA SER A 265 6.35 -25.05 -19.67
C SER A 265 5.13 -24.36 -19.08
N LYS A 266 3.96 -24.92 -19.34
CA LYS A 266 2.69 -24.46 -18.76
C LYS A 266 2.70 -24.74 -17.26
N VAL A 267 2.36 -23.72 -16.47
CA VAL A 267 2.16 -23.86 -15.03
C VAL A 267 0.80 -24.52 -14.79
N ASP A 268 0.74 -25.44 -13.85
CA ASP A 268 -0.51 -26.07 -13.42
C ASP A 268 -1.39 -25.07 -12.63
N ILE A 269 -2.72 -25.21 -12.72
CA ILE A 269 -3.67 -24.33 -12.02
C ILE A 269 -3.47 -24.42 -10.51
N GLY A 270 -3.32 -25.63 -9.96
CA GLY A 270 -3.08 -25.84 -8.54
C GLY A 270 -1.74 -25.26 -8.08
N GLU A 271 -0.71 -25.37 -8.91
CA GLU A 271 0.59 -24.74 -8.66
C GLU A 271 0.49 -23.21 -8.62
N LEU A 272 -0.22 -22.57 -9.57
CA LEU A 272 -0.42 -21.12 -9.52
C LEU A 272 -1.22 -20.70 -8.28
N ARG A 273 -2.30 -21.41 -7.93
CA ARG A 273 -3.09 -21.14 -6.71
C ARG A 273 -2.23 -21.24 -5.43
N LYS A 274 -1.28 -22.19 -5.37
CA LYS A 274 -0.31 -22.27 -4.26
C LYS A 274 0.60 -21.05 -4.21
N ARG A 275 1.09 -20.56 -5.35
CA ARG A 275 1.92 -19.34 -5.42
C ARG A 275 1.15 -18.10 -5.00
N LEU A 276 -0.09 -17.94 -5.45
CA LEU A 276 -0.97 -16.84 -5.04
C LEU A 276 -1.22 -16.86 -3.53
N ARG A 277 -1.45 -18.03 -2.94
CA ARG A 277 -1.54 -18.18 -1.49
C ARG A 277 -0.24 -17.80 -0.78
N HIS A 278 0.90 -18.23 -1.32
CA HIS A 278 2.21 -17.94 -0.75
C HIS A 278 2.52 -16.43 -0.74
N VAL A 279 2.07 -15.67 -1.74
CA VAL A 279 2.15 -14.19 -1.74
C VAL A 279 1.49 -13.62 -0.49
N VAL A 280 0.28 -14.07 -0.15
CA VAL A 280 -0.46 -13.59 1.02
C VAL A 280 0.20 -14.03 2.32
N ASP A 281 0.68 -15.27 2.41
CA ASP A 281 1.40 -15.77 3.59
C ASP A 281 2.65 -14.92 3.89
N ILE A 282 3.40 -14.53 2.85
CA ILE A 282 4.57 -13.66 2.99
C ILE A 282 4.15 -12.26 3.46
N ALA A 283 3.08 -11.70 2.90
CA ALA A 283 2.60 -10.37 3.27
C ALA A 283 2.15 -10.29 4.73
N ILE A 284 1.37 -11.28 5.18
CA ILE A 284 0.95 -11.43 6.58
C ILE A 284 2.17 -11.58 7.49
N TYR A 285 3.15 -12.42 7.12
CA TYR A 285 4.38 -12.54 7.90
C TYR A 285 5.13 -11.21 7.99
N MET A 286 5.33 -10.50 6.89
CA MET A 286 6.03 -9.22 6.90
C MET A 286 5.30 -8.16 7.73
N ALA A 287 3.97 -8.08 7.63
CA ALA A 287 3.16 -7.18 8.46
C ALA A 287 3.28 -7.55 9.95
N SER A 288 3.18 -8.85 10.27
CA SER A 288 3.32 -9.35 11.65
C SER A 288 4.64 -9.00 12.31
N LEU A 289 5.71 -8.72 11.55
CA LEU A 289 7.00 -8.29 12.09
C LEU A 289 7.03 -6.80 12.49
N LEU A 290 6.08 -6.01 12.01
CA LEU A 290 5.90 -4.60 12.37
C LEU A 290 4.87 -4.43 13.49
N VAL A 291 3.88 -5.32 13.57
CA VAL A 291 2.80 -5.23 14.58
C VAL A 291 3.33 -5.12 16.01
N ASP A 292 2.79 -4.19 16.80
CA ASP A 292 2.96 -4.14 18.25
C ASP A 292 1.86 -4.96 18.95
N PHE A 293 2.05 -6.29 18.99
CA PHE A 293 1.05 -7.21 19.52
C PHE A 293 0.64 -6.90 20.97
N GLY A 294 1.58 -6.45 21.82
CA GLY A 294 1.27 -6.17 23.23
C GLY A 294 0.27 -5.04 23.37
N THR A 295 0.53 -3.94 22.66
CA THR A 295 -0.36 -2.78 22.67
C THR A 295 -1.69 -3.12 21.99
N LEU A 296 -1.68 -3.69 20.78
CA LEU A 296 -2.92 -3.93 20.02
C LEU A 296 -3.84 -5.02 20.59
N CYS A 297 -3.31 -6.06 21.24
CA CYS A 297 -4.17 -7.11 21.76
C CYS A 297 -4.89 -6.70 23.05
N CYS A 298 -4.27 -5.81 23.83
CA CYS A 298 -4.47 -5.82 25.27
C CYS A 298 -4.26 -4.44 25.95
N GLY A 299 -3.91 -3.39 25.19
CA GLY A 299 -3.58 -2.07 25.71
C GLY A 299 -2.48 -2.13 26.78
N ASP A 300 -2.64 -1.32 27.84
CA ASP A 300 -1.74 -1.34 29.02
C ASP A 300 -1.98 -2.54 29.96
N GLY A 301 -2.97 -3.40 29.67
CA GLY A 301 -3.44 -4.45 30.57
C GLY A 301 -2.56 -5.70 30.65
N LEU A 302 -1.83 -6.03 29.58
CA LEU A 302 -0.87 -7.15 29.56
C LEU A 302 0.56 -6.62 29.52
N LYS A 303 1.38 -7.01 30.50
CA LYS A 303 2.80 -6.64 30.47
C LYS A 303 3.45 -7.38 29.31
N TYR A 304 4.34 -6.70 28.60
CA TYR A 304 5.14 -7.28 27.49
C TYR A 304 5.78 -8.65 27.83
N TYR A 305 6.12 -8.86 29.10
CA TYR A 305 6.62 -10.14 29.63
C TYR A 305 5.62 -11.29 29.48
N ASP A 306 4.35 -11.05 29.78
CA ASP A 306 3.28 -12.05 29.73
C ASP A 306 3.03 -12.52 28.30
N LEU A 307 3.10 -11.60 27.32
CA LEU A 307 2.99 -11.93 25.90
C LEU A 307 4.18 -12.78 25.40
N GLN A 308 5.39 -12.54 25.92
CA GLN A 308 6.55 -13.36 25.57
C GLN A 308 6.44 -14.78 26.10
N GLU A 309 5.87 -14.97 27.29
CA GLU A 309 5.64 -16.29 27.88
C GLU A 309 4.48 -17.02 27.17
N GLN A 310 3.36 -16.35 26.91
CA GLN A 310 2.18 -16.93 26.25
C GLN A 310 2.47 -17.41 24.82
N CYS A 311 3.31 -16.68 24.08
CA CYS A 311 3.66 -17.02 22.70
C CYS A 311 4.99 -17.76 22.57
N LYS A 312 5.48 -18.40 23.63
CA LYS A 312 6.77 -19.09 23.61
C LYS A 312 6.64 -20.51 23.05
N VAL A 313 7.49 -20.84 22.08
CA VAL A 313 7.53 -22.16 21.42
C VAL A 313 8.93 -22.76 21.46
N ARG A 314 9.00 -24.09 21.42
CA ARG A 314 10.25 -24.86 21.33
C ARG A 314 10.56 -25.21 19.89
N LEU A 315 11.80 -24.96 19.46
CA LEU A 315 12.33 -25.41 18.18
C LEU A 315 13.74 -25.98 18.40
N GLY A 316 13.87 -27.31 18.31
CA GLY A 316 15.11 -27.99 18.66
C GLY A 316 15.47 -27.76 20.12
N SER A 317 16.67 -27.25 20.39
CA SER A 317 17.14 -26.95 21.75
C SER A 317 16.87 -25.51 22.20
N GLY A 318 16.11 -24.71 21.43
CA GLY A 318 15.91 -23.29 21.69
C GLY A 318 14.44 -22.91 21.87
N GLU A 319 14.21 -21.82 22.59
CA GLU A 319 12.89 -21.21 22.79
C GLU A 319 12.78 -19.91 21.97
N TYR A 320 11.62 -19.69 21.36
CA TYR A 320 11.38 -18.59 20.44
C TYR A 320 9.98 -18.02 20.62
N ASN A 321 9.77 -16.78 20.19
CA ASN A 321 8.43 -16.18 20.16
C ASN A 321 7.73 -16.51 18.82
N ALA A 322 6.61 -17.22 18.89
CA ALA A 322 5.82 -17.68 17.75
C ALA A 322 5.42 -16.54 16.80
N LEU A 323 5.06 -15.37 17.35
CA LEU A 323 4.58 -14.21 16.58
C LEU A 323 5.64 -13.59 15.66
N ARG A 324 6.93 -13.91 15.88
CA ARG A 324 8.05 -13.37 15.10
C ARG A 324 8.82 -14.46 14.34
N LEU A 325 8.38 -15.72 14.43
CA LEU A 325 9.01 -16.82 13.73
C LEU A 325 8.63 -16.81 12.25
N THR A 326 9.63 -16.97 11.39
CA THR A 326 9.37 -17.24 9.98
C THR A 326 8.58 -18.55 9.85
N PRO A 327 7.42 -18.56 9.16
CA PRO A 327 6.67 -19.78 8.91
C PRO A 327 7.48 -20.91 8.27
N PRO A 328 7.10 -22.18 8.49
CA PRO A 328 7.68 -23.32 7.80
C PRO A 328 7.50 -23.21 6.28
N GLY A 329 8.44 -23.73 5.50
CA GLY A 329 8.35 -23.74 4.03
C GLY A 329 8.63 -22.41 3.32
N MET A 330 8.79 -21.29 4.03
CA MET A 330 9.26 -20.05 3.41
C MET A 330 10.75 -20.11 3.09
N SER A 331 11.12 -19.66 1.89
CA SER A 331 12.49 -19.66 1.39
C SER A 331 13.43 -18.80 2.24
N ARG A 332 14.56 -19.37 2.68
CA ARG A 332 15.57 -18.70 3.51
C ARG A 332 16.95 -18.83 2.88
N GLY A 333 17.69 -17.71 2.85
CA GLY A 333 19.11 -17.73 2.56
C GLY A 333 19.91 -18.22 3.77
N ASN A 334 21.23 -18.34 3.61
CA ASN A 334 22.13 -18.56 4.73
C ASN A 334 22.92 -17.27 5.00
N PRO A 335 22.58 -16.49 6.05
CA PRO A 335 23.26 -15.23 6.35
C PRO A 335 24.74 -15.36 6.66
N VAL A 336 25.21 -16.54 7.07
CA VAL A 336 26.62 -16.81 7.38
C VAL A 336 27.38 -17.28 6.13
N LYS A 337 26.76 -18.11 5.29
CA LYS A 337 27.34 -18.68 4.07
C LYS A 337 26.60 -18.19 2.84
N GLN A 338 27.02 -17.04 2.31
CA GLN A 338 26.27 -16.31 1.28
C GLN A 338 26.74 -16.59 -0.16
N ASN A 339 27.65 -17.54 -0.36
CA ASN A 339 28.21 -17.92 -1.67
C ASN A 339 27.33 -18.90 -2.46
N PHE A 340 26.13 -19.23 -1.98
CA PHE A 340 25.20 -20.16 -2.62
C PHE A 340 23.92 -19.45 -3.07
N TRP A 341 23.17 -20.10 -3.97
CA TRP A 341 21.80 -19.68 -4.23
C TRP A 341 20.98 -19.78 -2.94
N GLN A 342 20.12 -18.82 -2.59
CA GLN A 342 19.72 -17.61 -3.32
C GLN A 342 20.50 -16.33 -2.96
N CYS A 343 21.53 -16.43 -2.12
CA CYS A 343 22.32 -15.29 -1.67
C CYS A 343 23.10 -14.61 -2.80
N LYS A 344 23.57 -15.37 -3.81
CA LYS A 344 24.27 -14.83 -5.00
C LYS A 344 23.51 -13.73 -5.75
N ILE A 345 22.18 -13.78 -5.76
CA ILE A 345 21.33 -12.76 -6.41
C ILE A 345 20.72 -11.76 -5.43
N CYS A 346 20.99 -11.94 -4.14
CA CYS A 346 20.47 -11.07 -3.10
C CYS A 346 21.30 -9.78 -3.09
N PRO A 347 20.67 -8.60 -3.24
CA PRO A 347 21.38 -7.32 -3.27
C PRO A 347 21.98 -6.95 -1.91
N PHE A 348 21.57 -7.62 -0.83
CA PHE A 348 22.07 -7.42 0.53
C PHE A 348 23.11 -8.44 0.95
N SER A 349 23.59 -9.25 0.00
CA SER A 349 24.63 -10.23 0.28
C SER A 349 26.01 -9.58 0.30
N SER A 350 26.98 -10.20 0.96
CA SER A 350 28.37 -9.73 1.01
C SER A 350 29.00 -9.63 -0.38
N GLU A 351 28.51 -10.39 -1.36
CA GLU A 351 28.97 -10.35 -2.76
C GLU A 351 28.43 -9.12 -3.50
N ASN A 352 27.19 -8.71 -3.22
CA ASN A 352 26.50 -7.64 -3.94
C ASN A 352 26.40 -6.31 -3.17
N SER A 353 26.74 -6.30 -1.88
CA SER A 353 26.73 -5.12 -1.01
C SER A 353 27.99 -5.05 -0.16
N LYS A 354 28.69 -3.91 -0.24
CA LYS A 354 29.84 -3.59 0.62
C LYS A 354 29.46 -3.39 2.08
N LEU A 355 28.17 -3.26 2.38
CA LEU A 355 27.66 -3.10 3.75
C LEU A 355 27.40 -4.45 4.43
N ASP A 356 27.30 -5.55 3.67
CA ASP A 356 27.07 -6.91 4.17
C ASP A 356 25.87 -7.01 5.14
N GLU A 357 24.76 -6.36 4.81
CA GLU A 357 23.64 -6.14 5.72
C GLU A 357 23.00 -7.46 6.17
N CYS A 358 22.90 -8.45 5.27
CA CYS A 358 22.34 -9.75 5.59
C CYS A 358 23.17 -10.46 6.67
N ARG A 359 24.50 -10.46 6.56
CA ARG A 359 25.37 -11.06 7.58
C ARG A 359 25.35 -10.25 8.85
N PHE A 360 25.36 -8.92 8.75
CA PHE A 360 25.30 -8.03 9.88
C PHE A 360 24.07 -8.30 10.77
N TYR A 361 22.88 -8.37 10.19
CA TYR A 361 21.65 -8.54 10.98
C TYR A 361 21.38 -9.98 11.40
N PHE A 362 21.66 -10.95 10.52
CA PHE A 362 21.22 -12.34 10.71
C PHE A 362 22.36 -13.37 10.79
N GLY A 363 23.61 -12.96 10.60
CA GLY A 363 24.79 -13.83 10.65
C GLY A 363 25.31 -14.12 12.06
N SER A 364 24.92 -13.33 13.07
CA SER A 364 25.25 -13.58 14.48
C SER A 364 24.01 -13.60 15.38
N LYS A 365 24.01 -14.57 16.31
CA LYS A 365 22.99 -14.70 17.36
C LYS A 365 23.24 -13.76 18.55
N GLU A 366 24.51 -13.44 18.84
CA GLU A 366 24.85 -12.54 19.95
C GLU A 366 24.49 -11.10 19.60
N LYS A 367 23.77 -10.43 20.50
CA LYS A 367 23.34 -9.04 20.37
C LYS A 367 23.98 -8.23 21.49
N ASP A 368 24.79 -7.25 21.13
CA ASP A 368 25.41 -6.35 22.11
C ASP A 368 24.43 -5.26 22.57
N LEU A 369 24.90 -4.32 23.39
CA LEU A 369 24.08 -3.20 23.86
C LEU A 369 23.54 -2.33 22.71
N ILE A 370 24.35 -2.04 21.68
CA ILE A 370 23.92 -1.22 20.54
C ILE A 370 22.82 -1.97 19.78
N ASP A 371 23.00 -3.27 19.55
CA ASP A 371 21.99 -4.09 18.87
C ASP A 371 20.65 -4.03 19.63
N ARG A 372 20.67 -4.20 20.96
CA ARG A 372 19.46 -4.11 21.78
C ARG A 372 18.80 -2.74 21.73
N LEU A 373 19.58 -1.66 21.77
CA LEU A 373 19.06 -0.28 21.67
C LEU A 373 18.43 -0.01 20.30
N MET A 374 19.10 -0.40 19.21
CA MET A 374 18.61 -0.20 17.85
C MET A 374 17.35 -1.03 17.54
N TRP A 375 17.22 -2.22 18.12
CA TRP A 375 15.97 -2.99 18.06
C TRP A 375 14.85 -2.34 18.87
N LYS A 376 15.16 -1.79 20.05
CA LYS A 376 14.19 -1.04 20.85
C LYS A 376 13.65 0.17 20.09
N PHE A 377 14.52 0.95 19.43
CA PHE A 377 14.08 2.10 18.62
C PHE A 377 13.16 1.71 17.47
N ARG A 378 13.42 0.59 16.80
CA ARG A 378 12.51 0.07 15.77
C ARG A 378 11.14 -0.26 16.36
N GLY A 379 11.08 -0.91 17.52
CA GLY A 379 9.82 -1.18 18.22
C GLY A 379 9.00 0.07 18.53
N ILE A 380 9.67 1.16 18.92
CA ILE A 380 8.99 2.45 19.16
C ILE A 380 8.43 3.03 17.85
N VAL A 381 9.23 3.04 16.78
CA VAL A 381 8.75 3.47 15.45
C VAL A 381 7.52 2.65 15.04
N TYR A 382 7.57 1.33 15.21
CA TYR A 382 6.44 0.48 14.86
C TYR A 382 5.15 0.86 15.61
N ARG A 383 5.26 1.14 16.92
CA ARG A 383 4.14 1.57 17.78
C ARG A 383 3.58 2.93 17.36
N GLU A 384 4.44 3.95 17.24
CA GLU A 384 4.04 5.29 16.80
C GLU A 384 3.30 5.26 15.45
N ARG A 385 3.72 4.34 14.57
CA ARG A 385 3.14 4.19 13.24
C ARG A 385 1.81 3.45 13.25
N GLU A 386 1.47 2.65 14.26
CA GLU A 386 0.12 2.10 14.42
C GLU A 386 -0.90 3.25 14.45
N SER A 387 -0.69 4.22 15.33
CA SER A 387 -1.56 5.41 15.49
C SER A 387 -1.63 6.27 14.22
N ALA A 388 -0.51 6.45 13.52
CA ALA A 388 -0.47 7.23 12.28
C ALA A 388 -1.25 6.54 11.13
N LEU A 389 -1.34 5.22 11.13
CA LEU A 389 -1.97 4.42 10.08
C LEU A 389 -3.45 4.10 10.37
N VAL A 390 -3.97 4.39 11.57
CA VAL A 390 -5.39 4.24 11.94
C VAL A 390 -6.33 4.82 10.88
N PRO A 391 -6.13 6.05 10.35
CA PRO A 391 -7.06 6.61 9.37
C PRO A 391 -7.23 5.73 8.14
N TYR A 392 -6.16 5.17 7.60
CA TYR A 392 -6.23 4.27 6.44
C TYR A 392 -7.01 3.00 6.76
N ARG A 393 -6.72 2.37 7.91
CA ARG A 393 -7.42 1.15 8.35
C ARG A 393 -8.91 1.40 8.57
N VAL A 394 -9.26 2.52 9.20
CA VAL A 394 -10.64 2.93 9.45
C VAL A 394 -11.41 3.17 8.15
N LEU A 395 -10.79 3.84 7.17
CA LEU A 395 -11.40 4.04 5.86
C LEU A 395 -11.70 2.72 5.14
N TYR A 396 -10.77 1.76 5.22
CA TYR A 396 -10.98 0.42 4.69
C TYR A 396 -12.21 -0.25 5.32
N GLU A 397 -12.30 -0.23 6.65
CA GLU A 397 -13.37 -0.89 7.40
C GLU A 397 -14.74 -0.23 7.22
N ILE A 398 -14.79 1.11 7.16
CA ILE A 398 -16.04 1.82 6.85
C ILE A 398 -16.53 1.41 5.46
N GLY A 399 -15.67 1.47 4.43
CA GLY A 399 -16.05 1.08 3.07
C GLY A 399 -16.66 -0.32 3.02
N LYS A 400 -16.02 -1.28 3.71
CA LYS A 400 -16.49 -2.66 3.82
C LYS A 400 -17.83 -2.79 4.54
N LYS A 401 -18.07 -2.03 5.61
CA LYS A 401 -19.30 -2.16 6.44
C LYS A 401 -20.50 -1.39 5.90
N VAL A 402 -20.28 -0.31 5.14
CA VAL A 402 -21.38 0.52 4.59
C VAL A 402 -21.79 0.11 3.18
N GLY A 403 -21.14 -0.89 2.59
CA GLY A 403 -21.48 -1.43 1.27
C GLY A 403 -20.79 -0.72 0.10
N GLY A 404 -19.57 -0.22 0.30
CA GLY A 404 -18.71 0.27 -0.77
C GLY A 404 -18.64 1.78 -0.92
N MET A 405 -17.82 2.21 -1.89
CA MET A 405 -17.59 3.62 -2.22
C MET A 405 -18.89 4.34 -2.59
N LYS A 406 -19.78 3.68 -3.34
CA LYS A 406 -21.09 4.24 -3.73
C LYS A 406 -21.91 4.74 -2.54
N THR A 407 -22.08 3.91 -1.52
CA THR A 407 -22.86 4.28 -0.33
C THR A 407 -22.13 5.35 0.47
N LEU A 408 -20.81 5.23 0.63
CA LEU A 408 -20.00 6.19 1.35
C LEU A 408 -20.09 7.60 0.72
N LEU A 409 -19.97 7.72 -0.60
CA LEU A 409 -20.08 8.99 -1.31
C LEU A 409 -21.45 9.65 -1.11
N LYS A 410 -22.53 8.86 -1.23
CA LYS A 410 -23.90 9.33 -0.98
C LYS A 410 -24.05 9.87 0.43
N ASP A 411 -23.57 9.10 1.41
CA ASP A 411 -23.66 9.43 2.82
C ASP A 411 -22.97 10.75 3.15
N LEU A 412 -21.76 10.95 2.63
CA LEU A 412 -21.00 12.17 2.87
C LEU A 412 -21.66 13.40 2.24
N LYS A 413 -22.28 13.27 1.05
CA LYS A 413 -23.06 14.36 0.43
C LYS A 413 -24.32 14.71 1.24
N GLU A 414 -24.93 13.73 1.91
CA GLU A 414 -26.09 13.92 2.78
C GLU A 414 -25.71 14.46 4.19
N GLY A 415 -24.42 14.64 4.48
CA GLY A 415 -23.93 15.08 5.79
C GLY A 415 -23.97 13.98 6.87
N VAL A 416 -23.94 12.71 6.46
CA VAL A 416 -23.76 11.59 7.40
C VAL A 416 -22.36 11.66 8.01
N TRP A 417 -22.26 11.23 9.27
CA TRP A 417 -20.98 11.02 9.94
C TRP A 417 -20.93 9.63 10.58
N TYR A 418 -19.72 9.19 10.88
CA TYR A 418 -19.46 7.85 11.40
C TYR A 418 -18.79 7.91 12.76
N GLN A 419 -19.20 7.00 13.65
CA GLN A 419 -18.49 6.71 14.88
C GLN A 419 -17.88 5.32 14.74
N VAL A 420 -16.58 5.21 15.02
CA VAL A 420 -15.83 3.96 14.97
C VAL A 420 -15.23 3.73 16.33
N SER A 421 -15.59 2.60 16.94
CA SER A 421 -14.94 2.11 18.15
C SER A 421 -14.19 0.84 17.82
N VAL A 422 -12.95 0.72 18.29
CA VAL A 422 -12.16 -0.51 18.18
C VAL A 422 -12.13 -1.16 19.54
N THR A 423 -12.59 -2.40 19.62
CA THR A 423 -12.66 -3.15 20.87
C THR A 423 -12.47 -4.63 20.59
N ASN A 424 -11.63 -5.32 21.36
CA ASN A 424 -11.41 -6.77 21.24
C ASN A 424 -10.99 -7.22 19.83
N GLY A 425 -10.19 -6.41 19.12
CA GLY A 425 -9.69 -6.77 17.79
C GLY A 425 -10.70 -6.66 16.65
N ASP A 426 -11.84 -5.98 16.86
CA ASP A 426 -12.84 -5.73 15.82
C ASP A 426 -13.25 -4.25 15.77
N PHE A 427 -13.62 -3.78 14.56
CA PHE A 427 -14.12 -2.42 14.33
C PHE A 427 -15.63 -2.37 14.45
N ASN A 428 -16.17 -1.52 15.31
CA ASN A 428 -17.59 -1.26 15.44
C ASN A 428 -17.93 0.08 14.78
N VAL A 429 -18.52 0.03 13.59
CA VAL A 429 -18.90 1.22 12.81
C VAL A 429 -20.37 1.52 13.01
N ARG A 430 -20.67 2.73 13.51
CA ARG A 430 -22.02 3.28 13.63
C ARG A 430 -22.18 4.46 12.69
N ARG A 431 -23.30 4.45 11.96
CA ARG A 431 -23.68 5.47 10.99
C ARG A 431 -24.71 6.41 11.59
N HIS A 432 -24.47 7.71 11.54
CA HIS A 432 -25.35 8.72 12.14
C HIS A 432 -25.91 9.69 11.10
N LYS A 433 -27.25 9.86 11.13
CA LYS A 433 -27.96 10.84 10.31
C LYS A 433 -28.39 12.04 11.16
N LYS A 434 -28.39 13.23 10.55
CA LYS A 434 -28.79 14.51 11.17
C LYS A 434 -30.19 14.50 11.82
N THR A 435 -31.09 13.59 11.42
CA THR A 435 -32.51 13.56 11.85
C THR A 435 -32.82 12.62 13.02
N SER A 436 -31.85 11.98 13.65
CA SER A 436 -32.14 11.10 14.80
C SER A 436 -32.51 11.91 16.06
N PRO A 437 -33.67 11.67 16.70
CA PRO A 437 -34.05 12.36 17.94
C PRO A 437 -33.08 12.12 19.10
N HIS A 438 -32.28 11.05 19.04
CA HIS A 438 -31.34 10.65 20.10
C HIS A 438 -29.95 11.32 20.01
N THR A 439 -29.68 12.15 18.99
CA THR A 439 -28.35 12.77 18.75
C THR A 439 -28.23 14.22 19.22
N GLN A 440 -29.02 14.68 20.21
CA GLN A 440 -28.98 16.07 20.70
C GLN A 440 -27.56 16.55 21.12
N ARG A 441 -26.71 15.65 21.64
CA ARG A 441 -25.31 15.95 22.02
C ARG A 441 -24.37 16.17 20.80
N TYR A 442 -24.79 15.79 19.60
CA TYR A 442 -23.97 15.76 18.36
C TYR A 442 -24.63 16.52 17.20
N LYS A 443 -25.50 17.50 17.51
CA LYS A 443 -26.41 18.17 16.55
C LYS A 443 -25.75 18.72 15.28
N HIS A 444 -24.44 19.00 15.31
CA HIS A 444 -23.74 19.71 14.23
C HIS A 444 -22.68 18.87 13.49
N ARG A 445 -22.39 17.62 13.89
CA ARG A 445 -21.35 16.82 13.23
C ARG A 445 -21.78 16.34 11.85
N CYS A 446 -20.86 16.45 10.89
CA CYS A 446 -21.00 15.96 9.52
C CYS A 446 -19.66 15.70 8.88
N SER A 447 -19.59 14.78 7.91
CA SER A 447 -18.39 14.58 7.11
C SER A 447 -17.14 14.32 7.98
N VAL A 448 -17.36 13.62 9.09
CA VAL A 448 -16.34 13.23 10.05
C VAL A 448 -16.47 11.76 10.35
N ILE A 449 -15.33 11.15 10.61
CA ILE A 449 -15.23 9.86 11.28
C ILE A 449 -14.63 10.13 12.66
N GLU A 450 -15.42 9.94 13.71
CA GLU A 450 -14.93 9.92 15.08
C GLU A 450 -14.39 8.53 15.36
N VAL A 451 -13.13 8.44 15.76
CA VAL A 451 -12.48 7.17 16.07
C VAL A 451 -12.09 7.16 17.53
N ASP A 452 -12.51 6.09 18.21
CA ASP A 452 -12.10 5.74 19.56
C ASP A 452 -11.42 4.37 19.53
N PHE A 453 -10.11 4.37 19.75
CA PHE A 453 -9.28 3.18 19.79
C PHE A 453 -8.43 3.24 21.05
N GLU A 454 -8.99 2.67 22.12
CA GLU A 454 -8.49 2.74 23.49
C GLU A 454 -7.10 2.12 23.61
N GLU A 455 -6.86 0.99 22.96
CA GLU A 455 -5.62 0.22 23.12
C GLU A 455 -4.35 0.98 22.69
N ILE A 456 -4.46 1.99 21.82
CA ILE A 456 -3.34 2.84 21.35
C ILE A 456 -3.53 4.33 21.65
N ASP A 457 -4.45 4.67 22.57
CA ASP A 457 -4.82 6.05 22.93
C ASP A 457 -5.10 6.94 21.71
N PHE A 458 -5.82 6.38 20.74
CA PHE A 458 -6.23 7.13 19.54
C PHE A 458 -7.70 7.53 19.67
N ASN A 459 -7.92 8.75 20.16
CA ASN A 459 -9.24 9.39 20.18
C ASN A 459 -9.21 10.67 19.35
N ARG A 460 -9.56 10.56 18.06
CA ARG A 460 -9.45 11.67 17.09
C ARG A 460 -10.57 11.68 16.07
N GLU A 461 -10.89 12.88 15.58
CA GLU A 461 -11.75 13.09 14.43
C GLU A 461 -10.92 13.11 13.13
N ILE A 462 -11.35 12.33 12.14
CA ILE A 462 -10.84 12.34 10.77
C ILE A 462 -11.84 13.11 9.89
N ARG A 463 -11.39 14.20 9.26
CA ARG A 463 -12.24 14.96 8.33
C ARG A 463 -12.25 14.27 6.97
N VAL A 464 -13.44 14.06 6.44
CA VAL A 464 -13.68 13.38 5.16
C VAL A 464 -14.67 14.18 4.32
N GLY A 465 -14.76 13.94 3.03
CA GLY A 465 -15.80 14.56 2.21
C GLY A 465 -15.72 14.25 0.74
N VAL A 466 -16.74 14.69 0.00
CA VAL A 466 -16.76 14.68 -1.46
C VAL A 466 -16.60 16.11 -1.94
N TYR A 467 -15.63 16.33 -2.80
CA TYR A 467 -15.26 17.66 -3.29
C TYR A 467 -15.28 17.69 -4.80
N MET A 468 -15.81 18.77 -5.37
CA MET A 468 -15.55 19.13 -6.75
C MET A 468 -14.07 19.46 -6.91
N VAL A 469 -13.45 19.03 -8.00
CA VAL A 469 -12.01 19.24 -8.24
C VAL A 469 -11.76 20.12 -9.45
N LYS A 470 -10.95 21.17 -9.27
CA LYS A 470 -10.41 21.99 -10.36
C LYS A 470 -8.89 22.01 -10.31
N PRO A 471 -8.19 21.87 -11.44
CA PRO A 471 -6.74 22.00 -11.45
C PRO A 471 -6.37 23.47 -11.28
N ILE A 472 -5.30 23.74 -10.53
CA ILE A 472 -4.68 25.07 -10.49
C ILE A 472 -3.21 24.91 -10.86
N GLY A 473 -2.84 25.47 -12.00
CA GLY A 473 -1.49 25.28 -12.55
C GLY A 473 -1.21 23.81 -12.86
N LYS A 474 0.07 23.41 -12.78
CA LYS A 474 0.52 22.06 -13.10
C LYS A 474 0.44 21.07 -11.92
N GLU A 475 0.45 21.57 -10.68
CA GLU A 475 0.74 20.75 -9.48
C GLU A 475 -0.07 21.13 -8.24
N ALA A 476 -1.23 21.75 -8.45
CA ALA A 476 -2.18 21.99 -7.38
C ALA A 476 -3.60 21.65 -7.82
N LEU A 477 -4.42 21.25 -6.86
CA LEU A 477 -5.84 21.06 -7.06
C LEU A 477 -6.60 21.97 -6.09
N LEU A 478 -7.67 22.58 -6.59
CA LEU A 478 -8.70 23.21 -5.80
C LEU A 478 -9.81 22.21 -5.55
N LEU A 479 -10.06 21.95 -4.29
CA LEU A 479 -11.20 21.17 -3.82
C LEU A 479 -12.29 22.14 -3.40
N LEU A 480 -13.50 22.00 -3.93
CA LEU A 480 -14.64 22.87 -3.63
C LEU A 480 -15.82 22.04 -3.14
N ARG A 481 -16.49 22.49 -2.09
CA ARG A 481 -17.69 21.87 -1.54
C ARG A 481 -18.64 22.94 -1.02
N ASP A 482 -19.92 22.83 -1.32
CA ASP A 482 -20.95 23.64 -0.65
C ASP A 482 -21.03 23.31 0.84
N TYR A 483 -21.57 24.20 1.66
CA TYR A 483 -21.88 23.83 3.05
C TYR A 483 -22.86 22.64 3.08
N LEU A 484 -22.53 21.66 3.91
CA LEU A 484 -23.44 20.55 4.17
C LEU A 484 -24.66 21.05 4.94
N PRO A 485 -25.78 20.32 4.93
CA PRO A 485 -27.00 20.75 5.60
C PRO A 485 -26.81 21.12 7.07
N CYS A 486 -25.89 20.46 7.77
CA CYS A 486 -25.51 20.71 9.18
C CYS A 486 -24.55 21.87 9.40
N GLU A 487 -23.85 22.34 8.36
CA GLU A 487 -22.92 23.47 8.42
C GLU A 487 -23.61 24.78 8.02
N THR A 488 -24.85 24.69 7.49
CA THR A 488 -25.60 25.84 6.99
C THR A 488 -25.95 26.78 8.15
N PRO A 489 -25.44 28.03 8.16
CA PRO A 489 -25.64 28.97 9.26
C PRO A 489 -27.13 29.18 9.57
N THR A 490 -27.50 29.14 10.84
CA THR A 490 -28.82 29.60 11.32
C THR A 490 -28.65 30.91 12.08
N THR A 491 -29.71 31.74 12.13
CA THR A 491 -29.64 33.15 12.56
C THR A 491 -29.23 33.39 14.04
N LYS A 492 -28.99 32.33 14.83
CA LYS A 492 -28.76 32.44 16.29
C LYS A 492 -27.65 31.54 16.86
N GLU A 493 -26.99 30.70 16.08
CA GLU A 493 -26.02 29.72 16.60
C GLU A 493 -24.74 29.70 15.74
N VAL A 494 -23.57 29.67 16.39
CA VAL A 494 -22.29 29.44 15.73
C VAL A 494 -22.21 27.96 15.36
N ILE A 495 -22.20 27.68 14.06
CA ILE A 495 -22.20 26.30 13.56
C ILE A 495 -20.78 25.93 13.13
N PRO A 496 -20.22 24.82 13.67
CA PRO A 496 -18.90 24.34 13.26
C PRO A 496 -18.91 23.87 11.80
N ILE A 497 -17.86 24.24 11.07
CA ILE A 497 -17.64 23.83 9.68
C ILE A 497 -16.68 22.64 9.67
N TYR A 498 -17.07 21.56 8.99
CA TYR A 498 -16.34 20.30 8.92
C TYR A 498 -15.63 20.15 7.57
N GLY A 499 -14.76 21.12 7.29
CA GLY A 499 -13.77 21.06 6.21
C GLY A 499 -12.51 20.27 6.58
N LEU A 500 -11.67 20.04 5.57
CA LEU A 500 -10.28 19.64 5.78
C LEU A 500 -9.54 20.69 6.59
N ARG A 501 -8.51 20.30 7.33
CA ARG A 501 -7.66 21.21 8.09
C ARG A 501 -6.38 21.55 7.33
N GLU A 502 -5.89 22.77 7.53
CA GLU A 502 -4.62 23.20 6.96
C GLU A 502 -3.46 22.32 7.42
N ARG A 503 -2.48 22.15 6.54
CA ARG A 503 -1.25 21.38 6.73
C ARG A 503 -1.44 19.89 6.98
N GLN A 504 -2.66 19.37 6.91
CA GLN A 504 -2.90 17.94 7.06
C GLN A 504 -2.53 17.17 5.79
N PRO A 505 -1.96 15.96 5.94
CA PRO A 505 -1.89 15.00 4.85
C PRO A 505 -3.30 14.52 4.51
N VAL A 506 -3.57 14.37 3.23
CA VAL A 506 -4.83 13.84 2.74
C VAL A 506 -4.59 12.77 1.69
N ILE A 507 -5.53 11.83 1.61
CA ILE A 507 -5.72 11.03 0.41
C ILE A 507 -6.85 11.58 -0.42
N ILE A 508 -6.67 11.55 -1.73
CA ILE A 508 -7.67 11.88 -2.72
C ILE A 508 -7.93 10.61 -3.52
N ALA A 509 -9.18 10.16 -3.53
CA ALA A 509 -9.59 8.97 -4.25
C ALA A 509 -10.62 9.22 -5.34
N LEU A 510 -10.46 8.48 -6.44
CA LEU A 510 -11.47 8.46 -7.51
C LEU A 510 -12.78 7.91 -6.97
N PRO A 511 -13.93 8.52 -7.32
CA PRO A 511 -15.24 8.11 -6.84
C PRO A 511 -15.79 6.90 -7.62
N ASP A 512 -14.95 5.89 -7.87
CA ASP A 512 -15.36 4.70 -8.61
C ASP A 512 -16.36 3.87 -7.78
N GLU A 513 -17.64 3.90 -8.17
CA GLU A 513 -18.74 3.31 -7.39
C GLU A 513 -18.63 1.78 -7.19
N HIS A 514 -17.96 1.08 -8.10
CA HIS A 514 -17.77 -0.37 -8.04
C HIS A 514 -16.70 -0.79 -7.03
N VAL A 515 -15.88 0.15 -6.56
CA VAL A 515 -14.79 -0.13 -5.61
C VAL A 515 -15.34 -0.26 -4.18
N TYR A 516 -14.86 -1.28 -3.47
CA TYR A 516 -15.39 -1.65 -2.16
C TYR A 516 -14.85 -0.78 -1.01
N THR A 517 -13.64 -0.26 -1.12
CA THR A 517 -13.04 0.60 -0.07
C THR A 517 -12.24 1.76 -0.69
N PRO A 518 -12.20 2.94 -0.05
CA PRO A 518 -11.44 4.08 -0.57
C PRO A 518 -9.94 3.79 -0.78
N THR A 519 -9.36 2.91 0.02
CA THR A 519 -7.93 2.57 -0.04
C THR A 519 -7.60 1.57 -1.17
N LEU A 520 -8.61 0.91 -1.74
CA LEU A 520 -8.54 0.18 -2.99
C LEU A 520 -8.94 1.04 -4.20
N GLY A 521 -9.37 2.29 -3.98
CA GLY A 521 -9.51 3.29 -5.04
C GLY A 521 -8.15 3.87 -5.42
N MET A 522 -8.11 4.72 -6.45
CA MET A 522 -6.88 5.45 -6.75
C MET A 522 -6.49 6.35 -5.59
N VAL A 523 -5.39 6.08 -4.91
CA VAL A 523 -4.95 6.94 -3.80
C VAL A 523 -3.89 7.93 -4.29
N LEU A 524 -4.26 9.21 -4.39
CA LEU A 524 -3.30 10.31 -4.50
C LEU A 524 -3.04 10.90 -3.12
N THR A 525 -1.80 10.85 -2.65
CA THR A 525 -1.41 11.49 -1.39
C THR A 525 -1.00 12.94 -1.64
N ALA A 526 -1.62 13.85 -0.89
CA ALA A 526 -1.41 15.29 -1.00
C ALA A 526 -1.31 15.94 0.40
N LYS A 527 -0.97 17.22 0.42
CA LYS A 527 -0.99 18.07 1.61
C LYS A 527 -1.97 19.22 1.37
N VAL A 528 -2.77 19.54 2.38
CA VAL A 528 -3.60 20.75 2.38
C VAL A 528 -2.71 21.96 2.68
N GLU A 529 -2.60 22.88 1.74
CA GLU A 529 -1.81 24.11 1.94
C GLU A 529 -2.64 25.22 2.58
N GLN A 530 -3.89 25.37 2.13
CA GLN A 530 -4.78 26.43 2.55
C GLN A 530 -6.23 25.96 2.54
N VAL A 531 -7.01 26.45 3.50
CA VAL A 531 -8.47 26.23 3.57
C VAL A 531 -9.16 27.58 3.49
N LEU A 532 -10.24 27.65 2.70
CA LEU A 532 -11.05 28.86 2.56
C LEU A 532 -12.52 28.57 2.84
N LEU A 533 -13.24 29.60 3.25
CA LEU A 533 -14.65 29.60 3.56
C LEU A 533 -15.44 30.41 2.54
N LYS A 534 -16.77 30.30 2.64
CA LYS A 534 -17.70 30.94 1.71
C LYS A 534 -17.43 32.43 1.50
N GLY A 535 -17.35 32.84 0.24
CA GLY A 535 -17.13 34.24 -0.16
C GLY A 535 -15.67 34.65 -0.26
N GLU A 536 -14.72 33.83 0.22
CA GLU A 536 -13.30 34.05 -0.04
C GLU A 536 -12.94 33.64 -1.47
N GLU A 537 -12.13 34.45 -2.14
CA GLU A 537 -11.69 34.19 -3.52
C GLU A 537 -10.27 33.65 -3.56
N ILE A 538 -10.04 32.66 -4.41
CA ILE A 538 -8.70 32.13 -4.69
C ILE A 538 -8.56 31.76 -6.16
N TYR A 539 -7.51 32.25 -6.82
CA TYR A 539 -7.24 32.02 -8.25
C TYR A 539 -8.45 32.29 -9.18
N GLY A 540 -9.25 33.33 -8.88
CA GLY A 540 -10.45 33.66 -9.66
C GLY A 540 -11.65 32.73 -9.43
N HIS A 541 -11.63 31.95 -8.35
CA HIS A 541 -12.75 31.14 -7.88
C HIS A 541 -13.23 31.63 -6.53
N GLU A 542 -14.49 32.07 -6.45
CA GLU A 542 -15.17 32.31 -5.19
C GLU A 542 -15.51 30.96 -4.53
N CYS A 543 -15.20 30.83 -3.24
CA CYS A 543 -15.48 29.61 -2.52
C CYS A 543 -16.99 29.50 -2.21
N PRO A 544 -17.67 28.40 -2.61
CA PRO A 544 -19.12 28.29 -2.42
C PRO A 544 -19.52 27.92 -0.98
N GLY A 545 -18.61 27.30 -0.23
CA GLY A 545 -18.81 26.84 1.15
C GLY A 545 -17.48 26.59 1.86
N VAL A 546 -16.84 25.47 1.52
CA VAL A 546 -15.52 25.08 1.99
C VAL A 546 -14.64 24.76 0.80
N CYS A 547 -13.45 25.35 0.77
CA CYS A 547 -12.46 25.09 -0.26
C CYS A 547 -11.12 24.70 0.36
N ALA A 548 -10.36 23.88 -0.36
CA ALA A 548 -9.01 23.53 0.04
C ALA A 548 -8.08 23.52 -1.17
N VAL A 549 -6.91 24.12 -1.02
CA VAL A 549 -5.81 23.99 -1.99
C VAL A 549 -4.93 22.83 -1.55
N VAL A 550 -4.74 21.86 -2.43
CA VAL A 550 -3.91 20.68 -2.16
C VAL A 550 -2.77 20.56 -3.16
N THR A 551 -1.59 20.18 -2.66
CA THR A 551 -0.34 20.05 -3.42
C THR A 551 0.35 18.71 -3.14
N PRO A 552 1.29 18.26 -3.98
CA PRO A 552 2.12 17.10 -3.68
C PRO A 552 2.89 17.28 -2.37
N ILE A 553 2.81 16.31 -1.46
CA ILE A 553 3.57 16.33 -0.20
C ILE A 553 5.09 16.16 -0.41
N SER A 554 5.52 15.71 -1.59
CA SER A 554 6.94 15.65 -1.96
C SER A 554 7.13 15.73 -3.47
N ALA A 555 8.36 16.04 -3.91
CA ALA A 555 8.72 16.11 -5.33
C ALA A 555 8.44 14.79 -6.10
N ASN A 556 8.56 13.65 -5.42
CA ASN A 556 8.29 12.34 -6.03
C ASN A 556 6.82 12.12 -6.38
N LEU A 557 5.91 12.87 -5.73
CA LEU A 557 4.47 12.75 -5.92
C LEU A 557 3.90 13.80 -6.88
N ARG A 558 4.76 14.54 -7.58
CA ARG A 558 4.35 15.50 -8.63
C ARG A 558 3.76 14.80 -9.86
N PHE A 559 4.37 13.68 -10.29
CA PHE A 559 3.90 12.93 -11.48
C PHE A 559 2.48 12.30 -11.30
N PRO A 560 2.11 11.75 -10.14
CA PRO A 560 0.73 11.36 -9.86
C PRO A 560 -0.32 12.45 -10.07
N PHE A 561 -0.02 13.73 -9.79
CA PHE A 561 -0.93 14.84 -10.09
C PHE A 561 -1.11 15.02 -11.61
N ARG A 562 -0.04 14.81 -12.39
CA ARG A 562 -0.12 14.83 -13.86
C ARG A 562 -1.01 13.70 -14.38
N ILE A 563 -0.85 12.48 -13.86
CA ILE A 563 -1.72 11.34 -14.18
C ILE A 563 -3.19 11.64 -13.82
N PHE A 564 -3.43 12.21 -12.63
CA PHE A 564 -4.78 12.60 -12.19
C PHE A 564 -5.48 13.52 -13.21
N GLU A 565 -4.74 14.50 -13.75
CA GLU A 565 -5.27 15.41 -14.77
C GLU A 565 -5.69 14.67 -16.06
N GLU A 566 -4.91 13.67 -16.48
CA GLU A 566 -5.23 12.84 -17.64
C GLU A 566 -6.49 12.00 -17.38
N TYR A 567 -6.65 11.43 -16.19
CA TYR A 567 -7.89 10.73 -15.81
C TYR A 567 -9.10 11.63 -15.83
N ARG A 568 -8.99 12.84 -15.27
CA ARG A 568 -10.11 13.79 -15.30
C ARG A 568 -10.59 14.02 -16.73
N LYS A 569 -9.68 14.22 -17.67
CA LYS A 569 -10.01 14.43 -19.08
C LYS A 569 -10.60 13.17 -19.72
N LEU A 570 -10.04 12.00 -19.42
CA LEU A 570 -10.43 10.73 -20.03
C LEU A 570 -11.80 10.21 -19.53
N TYR A 571 -12.10 10.41 -18.24
CA TYR A 571 -13.29 9.85 -17.58
C TYR A 571 -14.31 10.90 -17.11
N GLY A 572 -14.04 12.19 -17.28
CA GLY A 572 -14.95 13.26 -16.84
C GLY A 572 -15.07 13.36 -15.32
N ILE A 573 -13.99 13.08 -14.57
CA ILE A 573 -13.99 13.07 -13.11
C ILE A 573 -14.06 14.49 -12.55
N ASN A 574 -15.25 14.93 -12.17
CA ASN A 574 -15.45 16.27 -11.61
C ASN A 574 -15.48 16.30 -10.08
N GLU A 575 -15.64 15.14 -9.45
CA GLU A 575 -15.70 14.97 -8.00
C GLU A 575 -14.65 13.96 -7.54
N VAL A 576 -14.19 14.12 -6.30
CA VAL A 576 -13.26 13.21 -5.64
C VAL A 576 -13.67 12.98 -4.19
N PHE A 577 -13.38 11.79 -3.68
CA PHE A 577 -13.40 11.53 -2.24
C PHE A 577 -12.09 12.04 -1.64
N VAL A 578 -12.17 12.70 -0.49
CA VAL A 578 -10.99 13.19 0.22
C VAL A 578 -11.10 12.84 1.70
N SER A 579 -10.00 12.37 2.28
CA SER A 579 -9.89 12.10 3.71
C SER A 579 -8.56 12.58 4.23
N GLU A 580 -8.58 13.18 5.42
CA GLU A 580 -7.37 13.34 6.22
C GLU A 580 -6.80 11.98 6.60
N VAL A 581 -5.47 11.88 6.60
CA VAL A 581 -4.73 10.68 6.96
C VAL A 581 -3.44 11.06 7.69
N GLY A 582 -2.81 10.09 8.35
CA GLY A 582 -1.44 10.26 8.85
C GLY A 582 -0.40 10.07 7.75
N SER A 583 0.83 10.55 8.00
CA SER A 583 1.97 10.30 7.11
C SER A 583 2.66 8.99 7.48
N ASP A 584 2.73 8.04 6.53
CA ASP A 584 3.57 6.85 6.67
C ASP A 584 5.04 7.16 6.32
N LEU A 585 5.82 7.48 7.36
CA LEU A 585 7.27 7.69 7.25
C LEU A 585 8.09 6.50 7.77
N THR A 586 7.46 5.33 7.97
CA THR A 586 8.11 4.14 8.55
C THR A 586 9.42 3.81 7.83
N HIS A 587 9.41 3.83 6.50
CA HIS A 587 10.59 3.55 5.69
C HIS A 587 11.75 4.56 5.87
N ILE A 588 11.45 5.82 6.22
CA ILE A 588 12.47 6.85 6.48
C ILE A 588 13.07 6.61 7.86
N ASP A 589 12.23 6.45 8.88
CA ASP A 589 12.67 6.24 10.26
C ASP A 589 13.53 4.98 10.37
N LEU A 590 13.09 3.86 9.76
CA LEU A 590 13.85 2.61 9.77
C LEU A 590 15.16 2.73 8.99
N ALA A 591 15.20 3.46 7.87
CA ALA A 591 16.44 3.70 7.13
C ALA A 591 17.45 4.55 7.91
N THR A 592 16.95 5.53 8.67
CA THR A 592 17.77 6.32 9.59
C THR A 592 18.33 5.45 10.70
N ILE A 593 17.49 4.64 11.36
CA ILE A 593 17.94 3.70 12.40
C ILE A 593 18.95 2.70 11.83
N ASN A 594 18.73 2.17 10.63
CA ASN A 594 19.68 1.28 9.97
C ASN A 594 21.05 1.95 9.79
N SER A 595 21.06 3.15 9.21
CA SER A 595 22.30 3.90 8.97
C SER A 595 23.05 4.13 10.28
N LEU A 596 22.35 4.57 11.32
CA LEU A 596 22.93 4.77 12.66
C LEU A 596 23.48 3.47 13.25
N HIS A 597 22.71 2.37 13.18
CA HIS A 597 23.11 1.07 13.71
C HIS A 597 24.41 0.58 13.07
N MET A 598 24.51 0.67 11.74
CA MET A 598 25.71 0.25 11.02
C MET A 598 26.90 1.16 11.31
N MET A 599 26.70 2.48 11.37
CA MET A 599 27.75 3.44 11.69
C MET A 599 28.35 3.19 13.08
N LEU A 600 27.50 3.05 14.10
CA LEU A 600 27.97 2.83 15.49
C LEU A 600 28.71 1.50 15.65
N LYS A 601 28.27 0.45 14.93
CA LYS A 601 28.95 -0.86 14.97
C LYS A 601 30.29 -0.83 14.24
N LYS A 602 30.40 -0.10 13.13
CA LYS A 602 31.68 0.10 12.41
C LYS A 602 32.66 0.94 13.20
N ALA A 603 32.21 2.01 13.84
CA ALA A 603 33.08 2.91 14.59
C ALA A 603 33.68 2.25 15.85
N LYS A 604 32.96 1.28 16.46
CA LYS A 604 33.53 0.36 17.47
C LYS A 604 34.62 -0.57 16.96
N ILE A 605 34.72 -0.79 15.65
CA ILE A 605 35.68 -1.72 15.02
C ILE A 605 36.96 -0.98 14.61
N GLU A 606 36.90 0.33 14.33
CA GLU A 606 38.01 1.00 13.63
C GLU A 606 38.81 2.05 14.39
N ASP A 607 38.33 2.80 15.41
CA ASP A 607 39.22 3.71 16.20
C ASP A 607 38.51 4.53 17.33
N MET A 608 37.31 4.16 17.78
CA MET A 608 36.64 4.94 18.85
C MET A 608 37.18 4.63 20.25
N THR A 609 37.50 5.69 21.02
CA THR A 609 37.75 5.54 22.46
C THR A 609 36.47 5.17 23.19
N GLN A 610 36.57 4.55 24.38
CA GLN A 610 35.40 4.26 25.22
C GLN A 610 34.62 5.54 25.59
N GLU A 611 35.31 6.68 25.67
CA GLU A 611 34.74 7.99 25.98
C GLU A 611 33.85 8.51 24.83
N ASP A 612 34.29 8.38 23.59
CA ASP A 612 33.50 8.75 22.41
C ASP A 612 32.22 7.92 22.29
N ALA A 613 32.31 6.62 22.59
CA ALA A 613 31.16 5.72 22.59
C ALA A 613 30.14 6.09 23.67
N GLU A 614 30.62 6.46 24.85
CA GLU A 614 29.80 6.89 25.98
C GLU A 614 29.18 8.27 25.75
N GLN A 615 29.88 9.18 25.07
CA GLN A 615 29.36 10.49 24.72
C GLN A 615 28.30 10.41 23.63
N ILE A 616 28.49 9.59 22.59
CA ILE A 616 27.45 9.29 21.61
C ILE A 616 26.24 8.62 22.29
N ARG A 617 26.48 7.69 23.21
CA ARG A 617 25.41 7.06 24.01
C ARG A 617 24.60 8.11 24.76
N LYS A 618 25.26 9.03 25.48
CA LYS A 618 24.60 10.12 26.22
C LYS A 618 23.85 11.07 25.29
N THR A 619 24.41 11.46 24.15
CA THR A 619 23.76 12.35 23.18
C THR A 619 22.52 11.70 22.56
N VAL A 620 22.60 10.41 22.21
CA VAL A 620 21.44 9.65 21.70
C VAL A 620 20.38 9.50 22.79
N GLU A 621 20.77 9.20 24.04
CA GLU A 621 19.85 9.13 25.19
C GLU A 621 19.23 10.49 25.54
N GLN A 622 19.97 11.59 25.36
CA GLN A 622 19.49 12.95 25.61
C GLN A 622 18.52 13.41 24.53
N ALA A 623 18.87 13.28 23.25
CA ALA A 623 17.96 13.55 22.13
C ALA A 623 16.67 12.73 22.29
N TRP A 624 16.77 11.54 22.86
CA TRP A 624 15.63 10.68 23.16
C TRP A 624 14.78 11.15 24.35
N ARG A 625 15.39 11.63 25.43
CA ARG A 625 14.63 12.25 26.54
C ARG A 625 13.85 13.45 26.05
N GLU A 626 14.45 14.27 25.21
CA GLU A 626 13.80 15.44 24.61
C GLU A 626 12.59 15.04 23.75
N VAL A 627 12.67 13.94 22.98
CA VAL A 627 11.55 13.39 22.20
C VAL A 627 10.45 12.81 23.11
N LEU A 628 10.81 12.05 24.16
CA LEU A 628 9.85 11.47 25.10
C LEU A 628 9.17 12.48 26.03
N THR A 629 9.79 13.65 26.27
CA THR A 629 9.17 14.75 27.03
C THR A 629 8.36 15.71 26.16
N ALA A 630 8.51 15.62 24.83
CA ALA A 630 7.78 16.43 23.86
C ALA A 630 6.55 15.70 23.26
N SER A 631 6.38 14.41 23.59
CA SER A 631 5.12 13.65 23.46
C SER A 631 4.34 13.76 24.77
#